data_AF-A0AAN7I3B1-F1
#
_entry.id   AF-A0AAN7I3B1-F1
#
_cell.length_a   1.000
_cell.length_b   1.000
_cell.length_c   1.000
_cell.angle_alpha   90.00
_cell.angle_beta   90.00
_cell.angle_gamma   90.00
#
_symmetry.space_group_name_H-M   'P 1'
#
loop_
_entity.id
_entity.type
_entity.pdbx_description
1 polymer ?
#
loop_
_entity_poly.entity_id
_entity_poly.type
_entity_poly.pdbx_seq_one_letter_code
_entity_poly.pdbx_strand_id
1 'polypeptide(L)' 'MEPTRATDVKETIDILYEMANMLNTGLDRETVSLCVSLCERGVNPEALATVIRELKELESSQASAATTSSSRH' A
#
# COMPACT_ATOMS: atom_id res chain seq x y z
N MET A 1 8.47 -31.99 -6.39
CA MET A 1 8.61 -30.62 -6.93
C MET A 1 8.98 -29.77 -5.72
N GLU A 2 10.25 -29.38 -5.58
CA GLU A 2 10.66 -28.49 -4.48
C GLU A 2 10.11 -27.08 -4.75
N PRO A 3 9.53 -26.41 -3.76
CA PRO A 3 9.18 -24.99 -3.89
C PRO A 3 10.46 -24.21 -4.14
N THR A 4 10.42 -23.34 -5.15
CA THR A 4 11.53 -22.43 -5.44
C THR A 4 11.40 -21.21 -4.55
N ARG A 5 12.50 -20.57 -4.16
CA ARG A 5 12.46 -19.35 -3.34
C ARG A 5 11.51 -18.27 -3.90
N ALA A 6 11.36 -18.22 -5.22
CA ALA A 6 10.43 -17.31 -5.89
C ALA A 6 8.96 -17.64 -5.62
N THR A 7 8.60 -18.93 -5.52
CA THR A 7 7.24 -19.35 -5.14
C THR A 7 6.95 -19.05 -3.67
N ASP A 8 7.93 -19.22 -2.77
CA ASP A 8 7.76 -18.90 -1.34
C ASP A 8 7.53 -17.40 -1.11
N VAL A 9 8.29 -16.54 -1.81
CA VAL A 9 8.12 -15.07 -1.74
C VAL A 9 6.74 -14.67 -2.25
N LYS A 10 6.31 -15.25 -3.37
CA LYS A 10 4.98 -14.95 -3.92
C LYS A 10 3.88 -15.32 -2.94
N GLU A 11 3.93 -16.52 -2.37
CA GLU A 11 2.95 -17.01 -1.39
C GLU A 11 2.92 -16.13 -0.13
N THR A 12 4.10 -15.74 0.36
CA THR A 12 4.22 -14.81 1.50
C THR A 12 3.52 -13.48 1.22
N ILE A 13 3.77 -12.89 0.05
CA ILE A 13 3.11 -11.62 -0.33
C ILE A 13 1.60 -11.80 -0.51
N ASP A 14 1.15 -12.94 -1.04
CA ASP A 14 -0.28 -13.22 -1.20
C ASP A 14 -0.99 -13.32 0.16
N ILE A 15 -0.40 -14.01 1.13
CA ILE A 15 -0.91 -14.08 2.51
C ILE A 15 -0.96 -12.69 3.16
N LEU A 16 0.11 -11.90 3.04
CA LEU A 16 0.17 -10.56 3.62
C LEU A 16 -0.87 -9.61 2.98
N TYR A 17 -1.09 -9.73 1.67
CA TYR A 17 -2.12 -8.96 0.98
C TYR A 17 -3.53 -9.36 1.44
N GLU A 18 -3.80 -10.65 1.63
CA GLU A 18 -5.07 -11.12 2.17
C GLU A 18 -5.34 -10.57 3.58
N MET A 19 -4.31 -10.57 4.44
CA MET A 19 -4.38 -9.94 5.77
C MET A 19 -4.67 -8.44 5.67
N ALA A 20 -3.98 -7.72 4.77
CA ALA A 20 -4.18 -6.30 4.55
C ALA A 20 -5.61 -5.96 4.08
N ASN A 21 -6.22 -6.84 3.28
CA ASN A 21 -7.60 -6.71 2.82
C ASN A 21 -8.60 -7.01 3.95
N MET A 22 -8.38 -8.06 4.74
CA MET A 22 -9.23 -8.36 5.91
C MET A 22 -9.23 -7.22 6.94
N LEU A 23 -8.10 -6.52 7.09
CA LEU A 23 -7.97 -5.35 7.96
C LEU A 23 -8.42 -4.04 7.31
N ASN A 24 -8.92 -4.10 6.07
CA ASN A 24 -9.43 -2.95 5.32
C ASN A 24 -8.44 -1.77 5.24
N THR A 25 -7.14 -2.07 5.10
CA THR A 25 -6.06 -1.07 5.02
C THR A 25 -6.13 -0.23 3.73
N GLY A 26 -6.80 -0.77 2.70
CA GLY A 26 -6.89 -0.16 1.38
C GLY A 26 -5.53 -0.02 0.71
N LEU A 27 -4.62 -0.96 0.95
CA LEU A 27 -3.34 -1.07 0.25
C LEU A 27 -3.48 -2.13 -0.84
N ASP A 28 -3.01 -1.81 -2.04
CA ASP A 28 -2.92 -2.77 -3.13
C ASP A 28 -1.70 -3.71 -2.95
N ARG A 29 -1.63 -4.75 -3.78
CA ARG A 29 -0.59 -5.79 -3.68
C ARG A 29 0.82 -5.24 -3.93
N GLU A 30 0.97 -4.25 -4.79
CA GLU A 30 2.26 -3.61 -5.08
C GLU A 30 2.73 -2.81 -3.86
N THR A 31 1.83 -2.03 -3.26
CA THR A 31 2.09 -1.27 -2.04
C THR A 31 2.50 -2.18 -0.87
N VAL A 32 1.82 -3.32 -0.68
CA VAL A 32 2.21 -4.32 0.34
C VAL A 32 3.61 -4.86 0.08
N SER A 33 3.93 -5.23 -1.16
CA SER A 33 5.27 -5.73 -1.54
C SER A 33 6.37 -4.68 -1.28
N LEU A 34 6.08 -3.41 -1.57
CA LEU A 34 7.00 -2.32 -1.29
C LEU A 34 7.19 -2.11 0.23
N CYS A 35 6.11 -2.16 1.01
CA CYS A 35 6.19 -2.06 2.47
C CYS A 35 7.08 -3.16 3.06
N VAL A 36 6.92 -4.41 2.60
CA VAL A 36 7.80 -5.53 3.01
C VAL A 36 9.26 -5.20 2.69
N SER A 37 9.54 -4.77 1.45
CA SER A 37 10.90 -4.44 1.01
C SER A 37 11.53 -3.31 1.84
N LEU A 38 10.73 -2.31 2.24
CA LEU A 38 11.19 -1.20 3.09
C LEU A 38 11.45 -1.67 4.52
N CYS A 39 10.56 -2.47 5.09
CA CYS A 39 10.74 -3.05 6.42
C CYS A 39 11.97 -3.98 6.50
N GLU A 40 12.21 -4.79 5.46
CA GLU A 40 13.41 -5.64 5.35
C GLU A 40 14.72 -4.83 5.32
N ARG A 41 14.65 -3.57 4.89
CA ARG A 41 15.79 -2.62 4.90
C ARG A 41 15.93 -1.86 6.22
N GLY A 42 15.11 -2.19 7.23
CA GLY A 42 15.14 -1.57 8.56
C GLY A 42 14.31 -0.29 8.70
N VAL A 43 13.41 0.00 7.76
CA VAL A 43 12.46 1.11 7.92
C VAL A 43 11.48 0.77 9.04
N ASN A 44 11.21 1.74 9.92
CA ASN A 44 10.22 1.59 10.99
C ASN A 44 8.79 1.50 10.41
N PRO A 45 8.02 0.44 10.72
CA PRO A 45 6.71 0.21 10.12
C PRO A 45 5.66 1.25 10.56
N GLU A 46 5.74 1.79 11.78
CA GLU A 46 4.82 2.81 12.29
C GLU A 46 5.01 4.16 11.56
N ALA A 47 6.25 4.56 11.33
CA ALA A 47 6.60 5.74 10.54
C ALA A 47 6.16 5.56 9.08
N LEU A 48 6.39 4.39 8.49
CA LEU A 48 5.95 4.08 7.14
C LEU A 48 4.42 4.16 7.00
N ALA A 49 3.68 3.61 7.95
CA ALA A 49 2.21 3.68 7.97
C ALA A 49 1.71 5.13 8.06
N THR A 50 2.41 5.99 8.81
CA THR A 50 2.09 7.42 8.92
C THR A 50 2.25 8.11 7.57
N VAL A 51 3.37 7.90 6.88
CA VAL A 51 3.64 8.48 5.55
C VAL A 51 2.61 8.00 4.52
N ILE A 52 2.28 6.70 4.50
CA ILE A 52 1.29 6.15 3.57
C ILE A 52 -0.09 6.80 3.79
N ARG A 53 -0.50 6.99 5.05
CA ARG A 53 -1.78 7.63 5.36
C ARG A 53 -1.80 9.08 4.89
N GLU A 54 -0.75 9.84 5.17
CA GLU A 54 -0.62 11.23 4.72
C GLU A 54 -0.69 11.35 3.19
N LEU A 55 0.02 10.48 2.46
CA LEU A 55 -0.02 10.50 0.99
C LEU A 55 -1.44 10.24 0.45
N LYS A 56 -2.15 9.24 0.99
CA LYS A 56 -3.54 8.93 0.60
C LYS A 56 -4.50 10.10 0.90
N GLU A 57 -4.30 10.79 2.01
CA GLU A 57 -5.08 11.99 2.36
C GLU A 57 -4.83 13.15 1.39
N LEU A 58 -3.57 13.34 0.96
CA LEU A 58 -3.20 14.35 -0.04
C LEU A 58 -3.79 14.05 -1.42
N GLU A 59 -3.78 12.79 -1.86
CA GLU A 59 -4.42 12.35 -3.10
C GLU A 59 -5.93 12.60 -3.08
N SER A 60 -6.61 12.23 -2.00
CA SER A 60 -8.04 12.46 -1.80
C SER A 60 -8.39 13.96 -1.80
N SER A 61 -7.56 14.78 -1.16
CA SER A 61 -7.76 16.23 -1.07
C SER A 61 -7.57 16.91 -2.43
N GLN A 62 -6.59 16.47 -3.23
CA GLN A 62 -6.37 16.99 -4.58
C GLN A 62 -7.50 16.61 -5.56
N ALA A 63 -8.02 15.39 -5.45
CA ALA A 63 -9.16 14.96 -6.27
C ALA A 63 -10.40 15.85 -6.05
N SER A 64 -10.64 16.29 -4.80
CA SER A 64 -11.79 17.13 -4.44
C SER A 64 -11.65 18.58 -4.96
N ALA A 65 -10.42 19.12 -5.01
CA ALA A 65 -10.17 20.48 -5.50
C ALA A 65 -10.38 20.64 -7.03
N ALA A 66 -10.17 19.57 -7.80
CA ALA A 66 -10.31 19.59 -9.26
C ALA A 66 -11.79 19.68 -9.71
N THR A 67 -12.75 19.15 -8.94
CA THR A 67 -14.17 19.12 -9.34
C THR A 67 -14.86 20.49 -9.22
N THR A 68 -14.44 21.37 -8.31
CA THR A 68 -15.10 22.69 -8.10
C THR A 68 -14.80 23.70 -9.22
N SER A 69 -13.68 23.58 -9.93
CA SER A 69 -13.29 24.53 -10.99
C SER A 69 -14.08 24.38 -12.30
N SER A 70 -14.72 23.23 -12.54
CA SER A 70 -15.37 22.96 -13.84
C SER A 70 -16.84 23.41 -13.93
N SER A 71 -17.41 24.01 -12.87
CA SER A 71 -18.81 24.47 -12.82
C SER A 71 -18.99 26.00 -12.97
N ARG A 72 -17.96 26.72 -13.44
CA ARG A 72 -18.07 28.17 -13.76
C ARG A 72 -17.94 28.41 -15.27
N HIS A 73 -18.95 28.00 -16.03
CA HIS A 73 -19.34 28.68 -17.26
C HIS A 73 -20.84 28.54 -17.48
#